data_AF-A0A3L7QPG8-F1
#
_entry.id   AF-A0A3L7QPG8-F1
#
_cell.length_a   1.000
_cell.length_b   1.000
_cell.length_c   1.000
_cell.angle_alpha   90.00
_cell.angle_beta   90.00
_cell.angle_gamma   90.00
#
_symmetry.space_group_name_H-M   'P 1'
#
loop_
_entity.id
_entity.type
_entity.pdbx_description
1 polymer ?
#
loop_
_entity_poly.entity_id
_entity_poly.type
_entity_poly.pdbx_seq_one_letter_code
_entity_poly.pdbx_strand_id
1 'polypeptide(L)'
;MLRYPQHVLQPEDLLTFILMDGFSDDWDELGLEDMDLQALEIMIMAAPTGPPVVPGTGRLRKIRFARSGRNVGKSGGARVCYVYFEEWKIVLLVVAYGKSEKDDLDPDEKRAIRALIQREEVAFLSRKGRSQR
;
A
#
# COMPACT_ATOMS: atom_id res chain seq x y z
N MET A 1 39.19 4.38 -2.27
CA MET A 1 38.24 3.65 -3.13
C MET A 1 36.87 3.76 -2.47
N LEU A 2 35.97 4.57 -3.02
CA LEU A 2 34.58 4.64 -2.54
C LEU A 2 33.91 3.30 -2.84
N ARG A 3 33.75 2.44 -1.83
CA ARG A 3 32.86 1.29 -1.93
C ARG A 3 31.47 1.83 -1.66
N TYR A 4 30.63 1.85 -2.69
CA TYR A 4 29.20 1.99 -2.47
C TYR A 4 28.78 0.87 -1.51
N PRO A 5 28.01 1.16 -0.45
CA PRO A 5 27.38 0.10 0.34
C PRO A 5 26.66 -0.79 -0.65
N GLN A 6 26.82 -2.11 -0.55
CA GLN A 6 26.06 -3.04 -1.39
C GLN A 6 24.61 -2.59 -1.36
N HIS A 7 24.05 -2.26 -2.53
CA HIS A 7 22.71 -1.69 -2.62
C HIS A 7 21.76 -2.56 -1.79
N VAL A 8 21.11 -1.95 -0.79
CA VAL A 8 20.18 -2.63 0.12
C VAL A 8 18.94 -3.11 -0.65
N LEU A 9 18.68 -2.51 -1.83
CA LEU A 9 17.59 -2.85 -2.73
C LEU A 9 18.17 -3.28 -4.08
N GLN A 10 17.78 -4.46 -4.56
CA GLN A 10 18.05 -4.91 -5.92
C GLN A 10 17.01 -4.29 -6.87
N PRO A 11 17.32 -4.13 -8.17
CA PRO A 11 16.33 -3.68 -9.16
C PRO A 11 15.06 -4.53 -9.19
N GLU A 12 15.15 -5.84 -8.93
CA GLU A 12 14.00 -6.74 -8.78
C GLU A 12 13.14 -6.51 -7.52
N ASP A 13 13.61 -5.71 -6.56
CA ASP A 13 12.86 -5.28 -5.38
C ASP A 13 12.02 -4.02 -5.65
N LEU A 14 12.18 -3.39 -6.82
CA LEU A 14 11.38 -2.23 -7.19
C LEU A 14 9.93 -2.64 -7.41
N LEU A 15 9.03 -2.03 -6.63
CA LEU A 15 7.59 -2.23 -6.72
C LEU A 15 6.94 -1.08 -7.47
N THR A 16 5.93 -1.39 -8.27
CA THR A 16 5.04 -0.39 -8.87
C THR A 16 3.90 -0.10 -7.91
N PHE A 17 3.76 1.15 -7.49
CA PHE A 17 2.64 1.61 -6.67
C PHE A 17 1.53 2.17 -7.55
N ILE A 18 0.30 1.78 -7.24
CA ILE A 18 -0.92 2.30 -7.88
C ILE A 18 -1.83 2.78 -6.75
N LEU A 19 -2.19 4.05 -6.82
CA LEU A 19 -3.08 4.70 -5.85
C LEU A 19 -4.51 4.52 -6.35
N MET A 20 -5.37 3.93 -5.52
CA MET A 20 -6.81 3.91 -5.80
C MET A 20 -7.40 5.29 -5.50
N ASP A 21 -8.45 5.69 -6.24
CA ASP A 21 -9.07 7.02 -6.08
C ASP A 21 -9.40 7.34 -4.61
N GLY A 22 -10.03 6.40 -3.90
CA GLY A 22 -10.35 6.58 -2.48
C GLY A 22 -9.12 6.75 -1.57
N PHE A 23 -8.00 6.11 -1.90
CA PHE A 23 -6.76 6.29 -1.14
C PHE A 23 -6.20 7.71 -1.28
N SER A 24 -6.24 8.28 -2.49
CA SER A 24 -5.73 9.63 -2.73
C SER A 24 -6.55 10.67 -1.95
N ASP A 25 -7.87 10.55 -1.98
CA ASP A 25 -8.77 11.42 -1.21
C ASP A 25 -8.49 11.31 0.30
N ASP A 26 -8.39 10.08 0.83
CA ASP A 26 -8.05 9.84 2.23
C ASP A 26 -6.69 10.46 2.61
N TRP A 27 -5.69 10.34 1.72
CA TRP A 27 -4.33 10.81 1.96
C TRP A 27 -4.29 12.34 2.11
N ASP A 28 -5.00 13.02 1.22
CA ASP A 28 -5.15 14.48 1.22
C ASP A 28 -5.95 14.95 2.46
N GLU A 29 -7.03 14.27 2.83
CA GLU A 29 -7.83 14.58 4.02
C GLU A 29 -7.03 14.45 5.33
N LEU A 30 -6.08 13.49 5.37
CA LEU A 30 -5.16 13.31 6.50
C LEU A 30 -4.06 14.38 6.55
N GLY A 31 -3.94 15.22 5.52
CA GLY A 31 -2.90 16.26 5.41
C GLY A 31 -1.50 15.66 5.26
N LEU A 32 -1.40 14.51 4.59
CA LEU A 32 -0.13 13.84 4.26
C LEU A 32 0.34 14.30 2.88
N GLU A 33 1.64 14.51 2.73
CA GLU A 33 2.23 15.08 1.52
C GLU A 33 3.00 14.03 0.71
N ASP A 34 3.51 14.40 -0.47
CA ASP A 34 4.28 13.51 -1.35
C ASP A 34 5.50 12.88 -0.65
N MET A 35 6.16 13.63 0.24
CA MET A 35 7.28 13.10 1.03
C MET A 35 6.84 12.00 2.00
N ASP A 36 5.61 12.09 2.52
CA ASP A 36 5.03 11.07 3.37
C ASP A 36 4.67 9.83 2.55
N LEU A 37 4.15 10.03 1.34
CA LEU A 37 3.83 8.93 0.42
C LEU A 37 5.09 8.16 0.06
N GLN A 38 6.17 8.84 -0.30
CA GLN A 38 7.46 8.21 -0.56
C GLN A 38 7.99 7.42 0.64
N ALA A 39 7.83 7.95 1.86
CA ALA A 39 8.23 7.26 3.08
C ALA A 39 7.40 5.98 3.32
N LEU A 40 6.09 6.03 3.06
CA LEU A 40 5.20 4.87 3.09
C LEU A 40 5.62 3.82 2.05
N GLU A 41 5.86 4.23 0.80
CA GLU A 41 6.28 3.33 -0.28
C GLU A 41 7.58 2.62 0.06
N ILE A 42 8.58 3.35 0.57
CA ILE A 42 9.86 2.77 1.05
C ILE A 42 9.62 1.76 2.17
N MET A 43 8.73 2.07 3.11
CA MET A 43 8.37 1.16 4.20
C MET A 43 7.73 -0.12 3.68
N ILE A 44 6.85 -0.03 2.67
CA ILE A 44 6.22 -1.20 2.05
C ILE A 44 7.25 -1.99 1.23
N MET A 45 8.12 -1.34 0.46
CA MET A 45 9.17 -2.01 -0.32
C MET A 45 10.13 -2.81 0.56
N ALA A 46 10.45 -2.31 1.76
CA ALA A 46 11.34 -3.02 2.69
C ALA A 46 10.75 -4.34 3.22
N ALA A 47 9.42 -4.47 3.31
CA ALA A 47 8.75 -5.67 3.79
C ALA A 47 7.30 -5.80 3.27
N PRO A 48 7.10 -6.06 1.97
CA PRO A 48 5.77 -5.99 1.33
C PRO A 48 4.81 -7.09 1.80
N THR A 49 5.33 -8.15 2.43
CA THR A 49 4.56 -9.24 3.04
C THR A 49 4.59 -9.22 4.57
N GLY A 50 5.25 -8.23 5.18
CA GLY A 50 5.47 -8.15 6.62
C GLY A 50 4.18 -8.08 7.45
N PRO A 51 3.26 -7.12 7.18
CA PRO A 51 1.96 -7.08 7.85
C PRO A 51 1.08 -8.26 7.41
N PRO A 52 0.40 -8.98 8.33
CA PRO A 52 -0.44 -10.11 7.98
C PRO A 52 -1.63 -9.69 7.10
N VAL A 53 -2.15 -10.64 6.31
CA VAL A 53 -3.38 -10.44 5.55
C VAL A 53 -4.56 -10.29 6.52
N VAL A 54 -5.38 -9.26 6.31
CA VAL A 54 -6.61 -9.01 7.06
C VAL A 54 -7.62 -10.11 6.75
N PRO A 55 -8.08 -10.90 7.74
CA PRO A 55 -9.03 -11.98 7.51
C PRO A 55 -10.30 -11.53 6.78
N GLY A 56 -10.77 -12.36 5.85
CA GLY A 56 -12.00 -12.11 5.07
C GLY A 56 -11.83 -11.21 3.84
N THR A 57 -10.70 -10.51 3.68
CA THR A 57 -10.45 -9.61 2.54
C THR A 57 -9.72 -10.27 1.36
N GLY A 58 -9.13 -11.45 1.59
CA GLY A 58 -8.44 -12.26 0.57
C GLY A 58 -6.96 -11.90 0.39
N ARG A 59 -6.62 -10.62 0.25
CA ARG A 59 -5.23 -10.16 0.01
C ARG A 59 -4.84 -8.85 0.70
N LEU A 60 -5.77 -8.17 1.38
CA LEU A 60 -5.52 -6.85 1.97
C LEU A 60 -4.57 -6.97 3.17
N ARG A 61 -3.59 -6.08 3.27
CA ARG A 61 -2.67 -5.92 4.39
C ARG A 61 -2.86 -4.54 5.01
N LYS A 62 -2.68 -4.43 6.33
CA LYS A 62 -2.84 -3.18 7.08
C LYS A 62 -1.51 -2.78 7.71
N ILE A 63 -0.94 -1.63 7.33
CA ILE A 63 0.28 -1.06 7.90
C ILE A 63 -0.03 0.20 8.69
N ARG A 64 0.70 0.41 9.78
CA ARG A 64 0.65 1.65 10.57
C ARG A 64 1.73 2.58 10.03
N PHE A 65 1.32 3.73 9.52
CA PHE A 65 2.20 4.78 9.05
C PHE A 65 2.20 5.92 10.05
N ALA A 66 3.38 6.46 10.37
CA ALA A 66 3.49 7.62 11.22
C ALA A 66 4.54 8.57 10.63
N ARG A 67 4.17 9.85 10.52
CA ARG A 67 5.09 10.92 10.16
C ARG A 67 6.21 10.99 11.19
N SER A 68 7.45 10.95 10.73
CA SER A 68 8.63 11.17 11.57
C SER A 68 8.91 12.67 11.71
N GLY A 69 8.78 13.24 12.92
CA GLY A 69 9.08 14.66 13.16
C GLY A 69 8.67 15.17 14.54
N ARG A 70 9.20 16.34 14.96
CA ARG A 70 9.01 16.92 16.31
C ARG A 70 7.64 17.63 16.49
N ASN A 71 6.88 17.85 15.41
CA ASN A 71 5.56 18.49 15.40
C ASN A 71 4.46 17.56 14.86
N VAL A 72 4.41 16.33 15.37
CA VAL A 72 3.31 15.41 15.05
C VAL A 72 2.10 15.79 15.91
N GLY A 73 1.17 16.55 15.32
CA GLY A 73 -0.15 16.80 15.90
C GLY A 73 -1.01 15.52 15.94
N LYS A 74 -2.30 15.65 16.30
CA LYS A 74 -3.27 14.53 16.35
C LYS A 74 -3.39 13.73 15.03
N SER A 75 -2.94 14.29 13.90
CA SER A 75 -3.05 13.75 12.53
C SER A 75 -1.86 12.92 12.05
N GLY A 76 -0.71 12.88 12.74
CA GLY A 76 0.49 12.28 12.14
C GLY A 76 0.54 10.74 12.11
N GLY A 77 -0.54 10.03 12.42
CA GLY A 77 -0.61 8.57 12.40
C GLY A 77 -1.77 8.07 11.55
N ALA A 78 -1.46 7.37 10.47
CA ALA A 78 -2.41 6.77 9.53
C ALA A 78 -2.35 5.24 9.55
N ARG A 79 -3.45 4.60 9.21
CA ARG A 79 -3.51 3.18 8.88
C ARG A 79 -3.74 3.07 7.39
N VAL A 80 -2.83 2.40 6.70
CA VAL A 80 -2.90 2.21 5.25
C VAL A 80 -3.22 0.75 4.97
N CYS A 81 -4.25 0.54 4.16
CA CYS A 81 -4.60 -0.76 3.64
C CYS A 81 -4.07 -0.88 2.20
N TYR A 82 -3.30 -1.93 1.93
CA TYR A 82 -2.73 -2.17 0.61
C TYR A 82 -2.82 -3.64 0.20
N VAL A 83 -2.66 -3.91 -1.09
CA VAL A 83 -2.59 -5.26 -1.65
C VAL A 83 -1.28 -5.42 -2.39
N TYR A 84 -0.54 -6.47 -2.06
CA TYR A 84 0.69 -6.82 -2.78
C TYR A 84 0.46 -7.99 -3.75
N PHE A 85 0.67 -7.70 -5.03
CA PHE A 85 0.64 -8.65 -6.13
C PHE A 85 2.07 -9.05 -6.50
N GLU A 86 2.62 -10.03 -5.79
CA GLU A 86 4.01 -10.48 -5.91
C GLU A 86 4.41 -10.84 -7.34
N GLU A 87 3.55 -11.55 -8.07
CA GLU A 87 3.81 -12.00 -9.44
C GLU A 87 3.99 -10.86 -10.45
N TRP A 88 3.43 -9.68 -10.17
CA TRP A 88 3.55 -8.49 -11.02
C TRP A 88 4.39 -7.39 -10.39
N LYS A 89 4.90 -7.59 -9.17
CA LYS A 89 5.60 -6.56 -8.38
C LYS A 89 4.77 -5.27 -8.23
N ILE A 90 3.46 -5.41 -8.08
CA ILE A 90 2.53 -4.27 -7.93
C ILE A 90 2.02 -4.19 -6.49
N VAL A 91 1.96 -2.97 -5.95
CA VAL A 91 1.25 -2.62 -4.73
C VAL A 91 0.08 -1.71 -5.09
N LEU A 92 -1.14 -2.11 -4.71
CA LEU A 92 -2.30 -1.22 -4.73
C LEU A 92 -2.46 -0.58 -3.35
N LEU A 93 -2.44 0.74 -3.27
CA LEU A 93 -2.81 1.50 -2.08
C LEU A 93 -4.33 1.74 -2.13
N VAL A 94 -5.07 1.13 -1.21
CA VAL A 94 -6.54 0.98 -1.32
C VAL A 94 -7.30 2.04 -0.54
N VAL A 95 -6.93 2.26 0.71
CA VAL A 95 -7.61 3.20 1.63
C VAL A 95 -6.65 3.59 2.74
N ALA A 96 -6.70 4.84 3.18
CA ALA A 96 -6.00 5.36 4.36
C ALA A 96 -7.01 5.92 5.36
N TYR A 97 -6.72 5.85 6.66
CA TYR A 97 -7.58 6.49 7.67
C TYR A 97 -6.81 6.77 8.94
N GLY A 98 -7.30 7.74 9.70
CA GLY A 98 -6.68 8.18 10.94
C GLY A 98 -6.76 7.14 12.07
N LYS A 99 -5.93 7.34 13.09
CA LYS A 99 -5.90 6.47 14.29
C LYS A 99 -7.25 6.35 15.00
N SER A 100 -8.12 7.37 14.94
CA SER A 100 -9.39 7.43 15.66
C SER A 100 -10.63 7.05 14.85
N GLU A 101 -10.49 6.82 13.54
CA GLU A 101 -11.66 6.73 12.66
C GLU A 101 -12.21 5.32 12.53
N LYS A 102 -11.32 4.33 12.39
CA LYS A 102 -11.70 2.92 12.29
C LYS A 102 -10.66 2.04 12.97
N ASP A 103 -11.11 1.09 13.78
CA ASP A 103 -10.24 0.01 14.24
C ASP A 103 -10.35 -1.23 13.32
N ASP A 104 -11.53 -1.46 12.75
CA ASP A 104 -11.79 -2.56 11.81
C ASP A 104 -12.65 -2.14 10.61
N LEU A 105 -12.40 -2.80 9.47
CA LEU A 105 -13.23 -2.71 8.27
C LEU A 105 -14.53 -3.49 8.50
N ASP A 106 -15.67 -2.86 8.22
CA ASP A 106 -16.98 -3.51 8.32
C ASP A 106 -17.15 -4.61 7.25
N PRO A 107 -17.99 -5.65 7.44
CA PRO A 107 -18.16 -6.71 6.44
C PRO A 107 -18.54 -6.21 5.04
N ASP A 108 -19.32 -5.12 4.92
CA ASP A 108 -19.65 -4.54 3.62
C ASP A 108 -18.42 -3.94 2.92
N GLU A 109 -17.57 -3.25 3.68
CA GLU A 109 -16.33 -2.68 3.18
C GLU A 109 -15.35 -3.78 2.76
N LYS A 110 -15.24 -4.83 3.56
CA LYS A 110 -14.42 -6.01 3.22
C LYS A 110 -14.91 -6.67 1.93
N ARG A 111 -16.23 -6.75 1.71
CA ARG A 111 -16.82 -7.28 0.47
C ARG A 111 -16.49 -6.39 -0.73
N ALA A 112 -16.68 -5.07 -0.61
CA ALA A 112 -16.39 -4.11 -1.67
C ALA A 112 -14.90 -4.14 -2.06
N ILE A 113 -14.01 -4.10 -1.07
CA ILE A 113 -12.56 -4.18 -1.28
C ILE A 113 -12.19 -5.51 -1.95
N ARG A 114 -12.78 -6.63 -1.53
CA ARG A 114 -12.52 -7.94 -2.15
C ARG A 114 -12.93 -7.95 -3.63
N ALA A 115 -14.09 -7.42 -3.97
CA ALA A 115 -14.56 -7.34 -5.36
C ALA A 115 -13.65 -6.46 -6.22
N LEU A 116 -13.19 -5.33 -5.67
CA LEU A 116 -12.21 -4.45 -6.32
C LEU A 116 -10.89 -5.17 -6.58
N ILE A 117 -10.33 -5.86 -5.58
CA ILE A 117 -9.09 -6.64 -5.73
C ILE A 117 -9.22 -7.69 -6.82
N GLN A 118 -10.33 -8.42 -6.85
CA GLN A 118 -10.57 -9.46 -7.86
C GLN A 118 -10.65 -8.89 -9.28
N ARG A 119 -11.30 -7.74 -9.44
CA ARG A 119 -11.38 -7.04 -10.73
C ARG A 119 -10.00 -6.66 -11.25
N GLU A 120 -9.16 -6.07 -10.40
CA GLU A 120 -7.81 -5.65 -10.78
C GLU A 120 -6.90 -6.85 -11.08
N GLU A 121 -7.02 -7.94 -10.31
CA GLU A 121 -6.29 -9.19 -10.56
C GLU A 121 -6.59 -9.77 -11.95
N VAL A 122 -7.87 -9.81 -12.35
CA VAL A 122 -8.27 -10.24 -13.70
C VAL A 122 -7.69 -9.32 -14.78
N ALA A 123 -7.65 -8.01 -14.54
CA ALA A 123 -7.04 -7.05 -15.45
C ALA A 123 -5.52 -7.27 -15.61
N PHE A 124 -4.80 -7.55 -14.51
CA PHE A 124 -3.37 -7.84 -14.53
C PHE A 124 -3.05 -9.17 -15.22
N LEU A 125 -3.86 -10.22 -15.00
CA LEU A 125 -3.76 -11.49 -15.73
C LEU A 125 -3.94 -11.30 -17.24
N SER A 126 -4.94 -10.49 -17.63
CA SER A 126 -5.25 -10.19 -19.04
C SER A 126 -4.16 -9.38 -19.76
N ARG A 127 -3.39 -8.58 -19.00
CA ARG A 127 -2.23 -7.83 -19.51
C ARG A 127 -1.00 -8.74 -19.69
N LYS A 128 -0.77 -9.67 -18.77
CA LYS A 128 0.34 -10.64 -18.85
C LYS A 128 0.24 -11.55 -20.08
N GLY A 129 -0.96 -12.02 -20.41
CA GLY A 129 -1.19 -12.88 -21.59
C GLY A 129 -0.93 -12.22 -22.95
N ARG A 130 -0.88 -10.88 -23.02
CA ARG A 130 -0.56 -10.12 -24.24
C ARG A 130 0.93 -9.85 -24.41
N SER A 131 1.72 -9.86 -23.33
CA SER A 131 3.16 -9.58 -23.38
C SER A 131 4.03 -10.81 -23.68
N GLN A 132 3.44 -12.02 -23.73
CA GLN A 132 4.13 -13.27 -24.09
C GLN A 132 3.70 -13.84 -25.44
N ARG A 133 3.12 -13.03 -26.32
CA ARG A 133 2.86 -13.37 -27.73
C ARG A 133 3.66 -12.48 -28.66
#